data_AF-A0A2U2S4W6-F1
#
_entry.id   AF-A0A2U2S4W6-F1
#
_cell.length_a   1.000
_cell.length_b   1.000
_cell.length_c   1.000
_cell.angle_alpha   90.00
_cell.angle_beta   90.00
_cell.angle_gamma   90.00
#
_symmetry.space_group_name_H-M   'P 1'
#
loop_
_entity.id
_entity.type
_entity.pdbx_description
1 polymer ?
#
loop_
_entity_poly.entity_id
_entity_poly.type
_entity_poly.pdbx_seq_one_letter_code
_entity_poly.pdbx_strand_id
1 'polypeptide(L)'
;MPNARMDLLRLLAARLERLSVDSIWARRASGLRRSLVKAVEAADAGQEWPAEQLDMLIERSFDILRKAAREIPDAEAEWKRLRAQ
;
A
#
# COMPACT_ATOMS: atom_id res chain seq x y z
N MET A 1 -14.03 3.83 20.47
CA MET A 1 -12.93 2.89 20.19
C MET A 1 -12.30 3.32 18.88
N PRO A 2 -10.98 3.58 18.80
CA PRO A 2 -10.33 3.79 17.51
C PRO A 2 -10.58 2.56 16.63
N ASN A 3 -11.08 2.78 15.41
CA ASN A 3 -11.35 1.70 14.48
C ASN A 3 -10.02 1.27 13.86
N ALA A 4 -9.31 0.35 14.53
CA ALA A 4 -7.98 -0.11 14.14
C ALA A 4 -7.88 -0.56 12.67
N ARG A 5 -8.99 -1.06 12.11
CA ARG A 5 -9.07 -1.44 10.69
C ARG A 5 -9.03 -0.20 9.79
N MET A 6 -9.73 0.87 10.14
CA MET A 6 -9.68 2.14 9.37
C MET A 6 -8.33 2.82 9.47
N ASP A 7 -7.68 2.77 10.63
CA ASP A 7 -6.32 3.31 10.80
C ASP A 7 -5.30 2.55 9.93
N LEU A 8 -5.45 1.22 9.84
CA LEU A 8 -4.66 0.41 8.91
C LEU A 8 -4.93 0.80 7.45
N LEU A 9 -6.19 0.99 7.05
CA LEU A 9 -6.55 1.44 5.69
C LEU A 9 -5.90 2.80 5.35
N ARG A 10 -5.94 3.76 6.27
CA ARG A 10 -5.26 5.07 6.12
C ARG A 10 -3.76 4.90 5.92
N LEU A 11 -3.12 4.07 6.74
CA LEU A 11 -1.70 3.77 6.63
C LEU A 11 -1.37 3.13 5.27
N LEU A 12 -2.14 2.14 4.83
CA LEU A 12 -1.95 1.45 3.56
C LEU A 12 -2.13 2.42 2.38
N ALA A 13 -3.15 3.29 2.40
CA ALA A 13 -3.36 4.29 1.37
C ALA A 13 -2.16 5.23 1.24
N ALA A 14 -1.64 5.73 2.36
CA ALA A 14 -0.45 6.58 2.40
C ALA A 14 0.82 5.86 1.92
N ARG A 15 0.97 4.56 2.21
CA ARG A 15 2.12 3.78 1.72
C ARG A 15 2.05 3.53 0.21
N LEU A 16 0.86 3.22 -0.32
CA LEU A 16 0.65 3.04 -1.75
C LEU A 16 0.85 4.35 -2.54
N GLU A 17 0.48 5.49 -1.96
CA GLU A 17 0.73 6.81 -2.55
C GLU A 17 2.22 7.13 -2.70
N ARG A 18 3.05 6.63 -1.78
CA ARG A 18 4.50 6.87 -1.74
C ARG A 18 5.32 5.90 -2.58
N LEU A 19 4.68 5.00 -3.32
CA LEU A 19 5.40 4.14 -4.27
C LEU A 19 6.08 5.01 -5.34
N SER A 20 7.31 4.66 -5.72
CA SER A 20 8.03 5.37 -6.77
C SER A 20 7.21 5.40 -8.06
N VAL A 21 7.21 6.54 -8.76
CA VAL A 21 6.54 6.69 -10.06
C VAL A 21 7.11 5.72 -11.11
N ASP A 22 8.36 5.30 -10.94
CA ASP A 22 9.03 4.34 -11.82
C ASP A 22 8.66 2.88 -11.50
N SER A 23 7.99 2.62 -10.37
CA SER A 23 7.51 1.29 -10.01
C SER A 23 6.31 0.89 -10.87
N ILE A 24 6.35 -0.29 -11.49
CA ILE A 24 5.18 -0.86 -12.18
C ILE A 24 3.99 -1.04 -11.22
N TRP A 25 4.27 -1.21 -9.93
CA TRP A 25 3.27 -1.41 -8.89
C TRP A 25 2.58 -0.11 -8.48
N ALA A 26 3.19 1.07 -8.66
CA ALA A 26 2.54 2.35 -8.39
C ALA A 26 1.32 2.58 -9.31
N ARG A 27 1.45 2.24 -10.60
CA ARG A 27 0.33 2.28 -11.55
C ARG A 27 -0.78 1.32 -11.16
N ARG A 28 -0.41 0.09 -10.74
CA ARG A 28 -1.35 -0.94 -10.30
C ARG A 28 -2.03 -0.59 -8.97
N ALA A 29 -1.36 0.15 -8.10
CA ALA A 29 -1.87 0.61 -6.81
C ALA A 29 -2.93 1.70 -6.92
N SER A 30 -2.95 2.48 -8.00
CA SER A 30 -3.81 3.68 -8.11
C SER A 30 -5.30 3.42 -7.89
N GLY A 31 -5.83 2.33 -8.46
CA GLY A 31 -7.23 1.93 -8.25
C GLY A 31 -7.49 1.48 -6.82
N LEU A 32 -6.58 0.67 -6.28
CA LEU A 32 -6.67 0.15 -4.92
C LEU A 32 -6.63 1.28 -3.88
N ARG A 33 -5.72 2.25 -4.03
CA ARG A 33 -5.62 3.42 -3.17
C ARG A 33 -6.92 4.20 -3.12
N ARG A 34 -7.56 4.43 -4.28
CA ARG A 34 -8.87 5.09 -4.33
C ARG A 34 -9.94 4.32 -3.56
N SER A 35 -9.95 2.99 -3.67
CA SER A 35 -10.88 2.15 -2.91
C SER A 35 -10.64 2.23 -1.40
N LEU A 36 -9.38 2.26 -0.94
CA LEU A 36 -9.05 2.45 0.48
C LEU A 36 -9.55 3.80 1.00
N VAL A 37 -9.33 4.88 0.24
CA VAL A 37 -9.79 6.24 0.61
C VAL A 37 -11.32 6.26 0.72
N LYS A 38 -12.03 5.71 -0.27
CA LYS A 38 -13.51 5.63 -0.22
C LYS A 38 -14.02 4.85 1.00
N ALA A 39 -13.34 3.77 1.37
CA ALA A 39 -13.71 2.99 2.55
C ALA A 39 -13.54 3.76 3.85
N VAL A 40 -12.47 4.56 3.96
CA VAL A 40 -12.24 5.46 5.10
C VAL A 40 -13.29 6.58 5.12
N GLU A 41 -13.56 7.23 3.99
CA GLU A 41 -14.57 8.30 3.88
C GLU A 41 -15.97 7.81 4.25
N ALA A 42 -16.36 6.61 3.79
CA ALA A 42 -17.63 5.99 4.15
C ALA A 42 -17.71 5.75 5.67
N ALA A 43 -16.67 5.19 6.27
CA ALA A 43 -16.62 4.97 7.71
C ALA A 43 -16.67 6.27 8.52
N ASP A 44 -15.99 7.33 8.06
CA ASP A 44 -16.02 8.65 8.69
C ASP A 44 -17.40 9.32 8.55
N ALA A 45 -18.17 8.99 7.50
CA ALA A 45 -19.56 9.37 7.32
C ALA A 45 -20.56 8.49 8.10
N GLY A 46 -20.09 7.52 8.91
CA GLY A 46 -20.94 6.59 9.65
C GLY A 46 -21.59 5.50 8.80
N GLN A 47 -21.10 5.28 7.58
CA GLN A 47 -21.56 4.22 6.70
C GLN A 47 -20.76 2.94 6.93
N GLU A 48 -21.45 1.80 6.85
CA GLU A 48 -20.79 0.50 6.93
C GLU A 48 -20.18 0.13 5.58
N TRP A 49 -18.98 -0.45 5.63
CA TRP A 49 -18.35 -1.10 4.49
C TRP A 49 -18.33 -2.61 4.73
N PRO A 50 -18.63 -3.45 3.73
CA PRO A 50 -18.62 -4.90 3.92
C PRO A 50 -17.27 -5.41 4.44
N ALA A 51 -17.28 -6.16 5.53
CA ALA A 51 -16.06 -6.62 6.20
C ALA A 51 -15.14 -7.42 5.26
N GLU A 52 -15.70 -8.32 4.45
CA GLU A 52 -14.96 -9.10 3.46
C GLU A 52 -14.25 -8.22 2.43
N GLN A 53 -14.88 -7.13 1.99
CA GLN A 53 -14.26 -6.19 1.07
C GLN A 53 -13.10 -5.44 1.73
N LEU A 54 -13.24 -5.08 3.00
CA LEU A 54 -12.14 -4.45 3.74
C LEU A 54 -10.94 -5.39 3.86
N ASP A 55 -11.18 -6.66 4.17
CA ASP A 55 -10.11 -7.66 4.27
C ASP A 55 -9.42 -7.88 2.91
N MET A 56 -10.19 -7.96 1.81
CA MET A 56 -9.63 -8.00 0.45
C MET A 56 -8.77 -6.77 0.12
N LEU A 57 -9.21 -5.57 0.51
CA LEU A 57 -8.45 -4.34 0.29
C LEU A 57 -7.14 -4.35 1.07
N ILE A 58 -7.14 -4.84 2.31
CA ILE A 58 -5.96 -4.98 3.16
C ILE A 58 -4.97 -5.96 2.54
N GLU A 59 -5.42 -7.18 2.21
CA GLU A 59 -4.58 -8.23 1.63
C GLU A 59 -3.94 -7.78 0.32
N ARG A 60 -4.75 -7.18 -0.57
CA ARG A 60 -4.25 -6.70 -1.86
C ARG A 60 -3.24 -5.57 -1.70
N SER A 61 -3.41 -4.72 -0.70
CA SER A 61 -2.46 -3.63 -0.42
C SER A 61 -1.10 -4.19 0.03
N PHE A 62 -1.11 -5.18 0.92
CA PHE A 62 0.11 -5.86 1.34
C PHE A 62 0.81 -6.60 0.19
N ASP A 63 0.04 -7.28 -0.68
CA ASP A 63 0.59 -7.95 -1.87
C ASP A 63 1.32 -6.95 -2.79
N ILE A 64 0.70 -5.81 -3.09
CA ILE A 64 1.33 -4.76 -3.90
C ILE A 64 2.58 -4.20 -3.22
N LEU A 65 2.51 -3.85 -1.95
CA LEU A 65 3.65 -3.29 -1.20
C LEU A 65 4.81 -4.29 -1.16
N ARG A 66 4.54 -5.59 -0.97
CA ARG A 66 5.56 -6.64 -0.98
C ARG A 66 6.23 -6.76 -2.34
N LYS A 67 5.46 -6.67 -3.43
CA LYS A 67 5.98 -6.74 -4.79
C LYS A 67 6.81 -5.50 -5.14
N ALA A 68 6.35 -4.31 -4.75
CA ALA A 68 7.12 -3.08 -4.92
C ALA A 68 8.43 -3.11 -4.12
N ALA A 69 8.42 -3.63 -2.89
CA ALA A 69 9.62 -3.74 -2.07
C ALA A 69 10.71 -4.62 -2.71
N ARG A 70 10.34 -5.61 -3.53
CA ARG A 70 11.30 -6.46 -4.26
C ARG A 70 12.01 -5.76 -5.41
N GLU A 71 11.53 -4.60 -5.85
CA GLU A 71 12.19 -3.79 -6.87
C GLU A 71 13.36 -2.98 -6.29
N ILE A 72 13.42 -2.84 -4.96
CA ILE A 72 14.50 -2.14 -4.28
C ILE A 72 15.73 -3.06 -4.30
N PRO A 73 16.83 -2.64 -4.96
CA PRO A 73 18.07 -3.41 -4.96
C PRO A 73 18.56 -3.62 -3.53
N ASP A 74 19.24 -4.75 -3.30
CA ASP A 74 19.98 -4.93 -2.06
C ASP A 74 21.10 -3.89 -2.01
N ALA A 75 20.92 -2.88 -1.16
CA ALA A 75 21.86 -1.80 -1.00
C ALA A 75 23.26 -2.34 -0.68
N GLU A 76 23.40 -3.32 0.20
CA GLU A 76 24.71 -3.86 0.56
C GLU A 76 25.38 -4.55 -0.63
N ALA A 77 24.62 -5.29 -1.42
CA ALA A 77 25.11 -5.90 -2.65
C ALA A 77 25.46 -4.87 -3.73
N GLU A 78 24.76 -3.75 -3.80
CA GLU A 78 25.02 -2.66 -4.72
C GLU A 78 26.28 -1.85 -4.31
N TRP A 79 26.42 -1.53 -3.02
CA TRP A 79 27.62 -0.90 -2.45
C TRP A 79 28.88 -1.75 -2.68
N LYS A 80 28.80 -3.07 -2.51
CA LYS A 80 29.91 -3.99 -2.80
C LYS A 80 30.29 -3.99 -4.29
N ARG A 81 29.30 -3.96 -5.20
CA ARG A 81 29.54 -3.88 -6.65
C ARG A 81 30.23 -2.59 -7.09
N LEU A 82 29.88 -1.46 -6.47
CA LEU A 82 30.47 -0.15 -6.79
C LEU A 82 31.91 0.00 -6.29
N ARG A 83 32.29 -0.65 -5.18
CA ARG A 83 33.67 -0.64 -4.67
C ARG A 83 34.62 -1.62 -5.35
N ALA A 84 34.10 -2.59 -6.08
CA ALA A 84 34.88 -3.60 -6.79
C ALA A 84 35.23 -3.21 -8.23
N GLN A 85 34.74 -2.04 -8.70
CA GLN A 85 35.09 -1.39 -9.97
C GLN A 85 36.12 -0.30 -9.72
#